data_AF-I8UEV7-F1
#
_entry.id   AF-I8UEV7-F1
#
_cell.length_a   1.000
_cell.length_b   1.000
_cell.length_c   1.000
_cell.angle_alpha   90.00
_cell.angle_beta   90.00
_cell.angle_gamma   90.00
#
_symmetry.space_group_name_H-M   'P 1'
#
loop_
_entity.id
_entity.type
_entity.pdbx_description
1 polymer ?
#
loop_
_entity_poly.entity_id
_entity_poly.type
_entity_poly.pdbx_seq_one_letter_code
_entity_poly.pdbx_strand_id
1 'polypeptide(L)'
;MNVIEEIKKAYELRTVSWKQKGKLLDTDCGLKRVVLWSDDNLLKWHVKWRDQTGRNSVAIADRMIRTATGHPWIEVNGKYVTLHDEVEGSYDRAGHEKAWGLLIGTMLKAGLEASQEFSTLCQEKTYSFGQCLSAVHQLGKQFTVLESVKQCLVEADKRLKQAEEVKKAAGECLLPIMDQPLSVLHGKQIFNILFYKGSHHEPIRGYLPLRHFLRDWLKECGPHSLKKLLHCINEHYSLQQEQGLLLLAELLMPWELVHCVEQLETKELAHIISTVEQFEQNWDFNRILLHCYSEWLDEKRRKVAL
;
A
#
# COMPACT_ATOMS: atom_id res chain seq x y z
N MET A 1 -6.06 29.85 21.11
CA MET A 1 -7.26 28.98 21.17
C MET A 1 -6.86 27.56 21.56
N ASN A 2 -7.63 26.89 22.42
CA ASN A 2 -7.35 25.53 22.87
C ASN A 2 -7.96 24.51 21.90
N VAL A 3 -7.11 23.76 21.19
CA VAL A 3 -7.52 22.73 20.21
C VAL A 3 -8.50 21.72 20.80
N ILE A 4 -8.37 21.37 22.09
CA ILE A 4 -9.30 20.44 22.76
C ILE A 4 -10.72 21.00 22.78
N GLU A 5 -10.89 22.29 23.10
CA GLU A 5 -12.23 22.89 23.21
C GLU A 5 -12.91 22.98 21.84
N GLU A 6 -12.15 23.30 20.79
CA GLU A 6 -12.66 23.29 19.42
C GLU A 6 -13.11 21.90 18.98
N ILE A 7 -12.28 20.88 19.24
CA ILE A 7 -12.63 19.48 18.96
C ILE A 7 -13.87 19.07 19.75
N LYS A 8 -13.87 19.33 21.06
CA LYS A 8 -14.97 18.98 21.96
C LYS A 8 -16.29 19.57 21.48
N LYS A 9 -16.29 20.85 21.13
CA LYS A 9 -17.47 21.57 20.63
C LYS A 9 -17.92 21.04 19.27
N ALA A 10 -17.01 20.89 18.32
CA ALA A 10 -17.38 20.54 16.94
C ALA A 10 -17.84 19.09 16.76
N TYR A 11 -17.33 18.17 17.59
CA TYR A 11 -17.66 16.74 17.56
C TYR A 11 -18.66 16.34 18.65
N GLU A 12 -19.23 17.30 19.40
CA GLU A 12 -20.22 17.08 20.47
C GLU A 12 -19.78 16.08 21.55
N LEU A 13 -18.48 16.08 21.87
CA LEU A 13 -17.91 15.20 22.88
C LEU A 13 -18.13 15.78 24.29
N ARG A 14 -18.44 14.93 25.27
CA ARG A 14 -18.65 15.40 26.67
C ARG A 14 -17.32 15.54 27.39
N THR A 15 -16.44 14.58 27.21
CA THR A 15 -15.10 14.57 27.80
C THR A 15 -14.05 14.41 26.70
N VAL A 16 -12.99 15.21 26.79
CA VAL A 16 -11.86 15.15 25.87
C VAL A 16 -10.61 15.48 26.66
N SER A 17 -9.65 14.56 26.66
CA SER A 17 -8.33 14.81 27.25
C SER A 17 -7.23 14.16 26.40
N TRP A 18 -6.00 14.67 26.48
CA TRP A 18 -4.89 14.06 25.76
C TRP A 18 -4.42 12.79 26.48
N LYS A 19 -4.55 11.63 25.84
CA LYS A 19 -3.78 10.42 26.21
C LYS A 19 -2.35 10.52 25.70
N GLN A 20 -2.18 11.07 24.49
CA GLN A 20 -0.89 11.45 23.92
C GLN A 20 -1.03 12.79 23.21
N LYS A 21 -0.35 13.82 23.74
CA LYS A 21 -0.48 15.21 23.26
C LYS A 21 -0.29 15.32 21.75
N GLY A 22 -1.29 15.87 21.07
CA GLY A 22 -1.27 16.11 19.62
C GLY A 22 -1.53 14.89 18.73
N LYS A 23 -1.75 13.69 19.32
CA LYS A 23 -1.92 12.45 18.55
C LYS A 23 -3.13 11.63 18.94
N LEU A 24 -3.38 11.48 20.24
CA LEU A 24 -4.40 10.57 20.76
C LEU A 24 -5.19 11.22 21.89
N LEU A 25 -6.50 11.25 21.72
CA LEU A 25 -7.47 11.73 22.69
C LEU A 25 -8.15 10.56 23.39
N ASP A 26 -8.38 10.73 24.68
CA ASP A 26 -9.32 9.93 25.45
C ASP A 26 -10.65 10.70 25.54
N THR A 27 -11.74 10.06 25.15
CA THR A 27 -13.07 10.67 25.01
C THR A 27 -14.16 9.77 25.59
N ASP A 28 -15.35 10.31 25.81
CA ASP A 28 -16.51 9.53 26.24
C ASP A 28 -17.00 8.50 25.21
N CYS A 29 -16.47 8.56 23.98
CA CYS A 29 -16.74 7.61 22.90
C CYS A 29 -15.51 6.75 22.55
N GLY A 30 -14.56 6.60 23.47
CA GLY A 30 -13.33 5.82 23.30
C GLY A 30 -12.14 6.61 22.77
N LEU A 31 -11.08 5.91 22.37
CA LEU A 31 -9.83 6.54 21.91
C LEU A 31 -9.98 7.11 20.50
N LYS A 32 -9.59 8.37 20.32
CA LYS A 32 -9.63 9.06 19.02
C LYS A 32 -8.26 9.53 18.59
N ARG A 33 -7.86 9.19 17.36
CA ARG A 33 -6.63 9.68 16.74
C ARG A 33 -6.87 11.05 16.11
N VAL A 34 -5.98 12.00 16.39
CA VAL A 34 -5.98 13.34 15.81
C VAL A 34 -4.96 13.39 14.68
N VAL A 35 -5.40 13.87 13.52
CA VAL A 35 -4.53 14.10 12.36
C VAL A 35 -4.66 15.55 11.92
N LEU A 36 -3.51 16.17 11.66
CA LEU A 36 -3.41 17.54 11.19
C LEU A 36 -3.03 17.53 9.71
N TRP A 37 -3.78 18.26 8.90
CA TRP A 37 -3.56 18.39 7.47
C TRP A 37 -3.22 19.84 7.15
N SER A 38 -2.20 20.03 6.31
CA SER A 38 -1.84 21.36 5.80
C SER A 38 -2.23 21.53 4.33
N ASP A 39 -2.52 20.43 3.63
CA ASP A 39 -2.95 20.42 2.24
C ASP A 39 -4.43 19.98 2.18
N ASP A 40 -5.28 20.87 1.69
CA ASP A 40 -6.72 20.66 1.51
C ASP A 40 -7.03 19.60 0.43
N ASN A 41 -6.27 19.56 -0.66
CA ASN A 41 -6.48 18.59 -1.73
C ASN A 41 -6.12 17.18 -1.25
N LEU A 42 -5.02 17.05 -0.52
CA LEU A 42 -4.63 15.77 0.09
C LEU A 42 -5.69 15.30 1.11
N LEU A 43 -6.19 16.20 1.95
CA LEU A 43 -7.30 15.92 2.86
C LEU A 43 -8.54 15.41 2.09
N LYS A 44 -8.96 16.13 1.04
CA LYS A 44 -10.13 15.77 0.22
C LYS A 44 -9.98 14.41 -0.44
N TRP A 45 -8.80 14.09 -0.97
CA TRP A 45 -8.51 12.75 -1.50
C TRP A 45 -8.72 11.68 -0.41
N HIS A 46 -8.10 11.88 0.74
CA HIS A 46 -8.15 10.97 1.88
C HIS A 46 -9.58 10.79 2.44
N VAL A 47 -10.41 11.84 2.45
CA VAL A 47 -11.84 11.78 2.78
C VAL A 47 -12.56 10.89 1.78
N LYS A 48 -12.46 11.21 0.48
CA LYS A 48 -13.18 10.54 -0.60
C LYS A 48 -12.83 9.06 -0.67
N TRP A 49 -11.53 8.75 -0.65
CA TRP A 49 -11.03 7.38 -0.75
C TRP A 49 -11.49 6.51 0.43
N ARG A 50 -11.45 7.04 1.67
CA ARG A 50 -11.95 6.34 2.87
C ARG A 50 -13.46 6.12 2.81
N ASP A 51 -14.21 7.14 2.43
CA ASP A 51 -15.67 7.06 2.32
C ASP A 51 -16.12 6.04 1.27
N GLN A 52 -15.39 5.94 0.15
CA GLN A 52 -15.66 4.95 -0.90
C GLN A 52 -15.28 3.54 -0.47
N THR A 53 -14.12 3.37 0.17
CA THR A 53 -13.64 2.06 0.65
C THR A 53 -14.50 1.52 1.79
N GLY A 54 -14.97 2.39 2.69
CA GLY A 54 -15.75 2.04 3.89
C GLY A 54 -17.24 1.76 3.66
N ARG A 55 -17.71 1.57 2.43
CA ARG A 55 -19.13 1.29 2.13
C ARG A 55 -19.55 -0.16 2.40
N ASN A 56 -18.60 -1.06 2.66
CA ASN A 56 -18.88 -2.48 2.89
C ASN A 56 -19.02 -2.80 4.38
N SER A 57 -19.83 -3.81 4.72
CA SER A 57 -20.09 -4.18 6.12
C SER A 57 -19.06 -5.14 6.73
N VAL A 58 -18.26 -5.81 5.90
CA VAL A 58 -17.34 -6.90 6.34
C VAL A 58 -15.89 -6.43 6.45
N ALA A 59 -15.53 -5.37 5.73
CA ALA A 59 -14.25 -4.70 5.85
C ALA A 59 -14.42 -3.20 5.61
N ILE A 60 -13.91 -2.40 6.53
CA ILE A 60 -14.07 -0.94 6.52
C ILE A 60 -12.71 -0.26 6.64
N ALA A 61 -12.49 0.79 5.87
CA ALA A 61 -11.39 1.72 6.14
C ALA A 61 -11.78 2.67 7.29
N ASP A 62 -10.78 3.15 8.02
CA ASP A 62 -10.97 4.17 9.05
C ASP A 62 -11.58 5.41 8.42
N ARG A 63 -12.81 5.76 8.79
CA ARG A 63 -13.47 6.98 8.26
C ARG A 63 -13.17 8.15 9.17
N MET A 64 -13.09 9.33 8.56
CA MET A 64 -13.07 10.58 9.31
C MET A 64 -14.42 10.76 9.99
N ILE A 65 -14.39 10.89 11.32
CA ILE A 65 -15.57 11.19 12.12
C ILE A 65 -16.13 12.52 11.65
N ARG A 66 -17.45 12.63 11.57
CA ARG A 66 -18.13 13.86 11.15
C ARG A 66 -18.37 14.76 12.36
N THR A 67 -18.21 16.06 12.16
CA THR A 67 -18.64 17.09 13.09
C THR A 67 -20.17 17.09 13.19
N ALA A 68 -20.72 17.82 14.16
CA ALA A 68 -22.16 18.06 14.28
C ALA A 68 -22.79 18.67 13.02
N THR A 69 -21.98 19.42 12.26
CA THR A 69 -22.37 20.03 10.97
C THR A 69 -22.15 19.12 9.76
N GLY A 70 -21.67 17.90 9.96
CA GLY A 70 -21.46 16.91 8.90
C GLY A 70 -20.11 17.00 8.16
N HIS A 71 -19.23 17.93 8.54
CA HIS A 71 -17.90 18.04 7.93
C HIS A 71 -16.94 16.98 8.48
N PRO A 72 -15.98 16.45 7.69
CA PRO A 72 -15.01 15.47 8.18
C PRO A 72 -13.83 16.09 8.94
N TRP A 73 -13.74 17.41 9.00
CA TRP A 73 -12.67 18.14 9.67
C TRP A 73 -13.19 19.42 10.34
N ILE A 74 -12.34 20.01 11.17
CA ILE A 74 -12.44 21.41 11.63
C ILE A 74 -11.18 22.17 11.25
N GLU A 75 -11.26 23.48 11.14
CA GLU A 75 -10.07 24.32 10.92
C GLU A 75 -9.60 24.92 12.26
N VAL A 76 -8.34 24.72 12.61
CA VAL A 76 -7.72 25.28 13.81
C VAL A 76 -6.34 25.81 13.47
N ASN A 77 -6.13 27.11 13.67
CA ASN A 77 -4.86 27.80 13.39
C ASN A 77 -4.35 27.59 11.95
N GLY A 78 -5.24 27.68 10.95
CA GLY A 78 -4.91 27.52 9.53
C GLY A 78 -4.52 26.09 9.12
N LYS A 79 -4.88 25.09 9.93
CA LYS A 79 -4.73 23.66 9.62
C LYS A 79 -6.06 22.96 9.76
N TYR A 80 -6.26 21.91 8.98
CA TYR A 80 -7.43 21.06 9.12
C TYR A 80 -7.15 19.93 10.12
N VAL A 81 -8.07 19.72 11.05
CA VAL A 81 -7.99 18.70 12.08
C VAL A 81 -9.09 17.68 11.84
N THR A 82 -8.72 16.41 11.73
CA THR A 82 -9.67 15.30 11.58
C THR A 82 -9.55 14.35 12.77
N LEU A 83 -10.68 13.76 13.18
CA LEU A 83 -10.72 12.67 14.15
C LEU A 83 -11.00 11.33 13.49
N HIS A 84 -10.35 10.29 14.00
CA HIS A 84 -10.49 8.90 13.57
C HIS A 84 -10.65 8.00 14.79
N ASP A 85 -11.38 6.90 14.65
CA ASP A 85 -11.40 5.86 15.67
C ASP A 85 -10.01 5.22 15.81
N GLU A 86 -9.51 5.13 17.05
CA GLU A 86 -8.31 4.33 17.35
C GLU A 86 -8.74 2.97 17.89
N VAL A 87 -8.30 1.93 17.21
CA VAL A 87 -8.69 0.55 17.47
C VAL A 87 -7.45 -0.26 17.77
N GLU A 88 -7.47 -0.93 18.91
CA GLU A 88 -6.39 -1.81 19.35
C GLU A 88 -6.56 -3.23 18.78
N GLY A 89 -5.49 -4.02 18.79
CA GLY A 89 -5.47 -5.40 18.29
C GLY A 89 -4.88 -5.54 16.88
N SER A 90 -4.97 -6.75 16.34
CA SER A 90 -4.57 -7.13 14.99
C SER A 90 -5.66 -7.97 14.36
N TYR A 91 -5.92 -7.78 13.07
CA TYR A 91 -6.77 -8.68 12.31
C TYR A 91 -5.93 -9.79 11.69
N ASP A 92 -6.39 -11.02 11.83
CA ASP A 92 -5.67 -12.17 11.30
C ASP A 92 -5.60 -12.17 9.77
N ARG A 93 -4.53 -12.76 9.24
CA ARG A 93 -4.29 -12.87 7.79
C ARG A 93 -4.82 -14.20 7.27
N ALA A 94 -4.28 -15.30 7.81
CA ALA A 94 -4.58 -16.65 7.38
C ALA A 94 -6.05 -17.00 7.65
N GLY A 95 -6.76 -17.52 6.64
CA GLY A 95 -8.18 -17.85 6.74
C GLY A 95 -9.13 -16.66 6.57
N HIS A 96 -8.61 -15.44 6.42
CA HIS A 96 -9.38 -14.22 6.24
C HIS A 96 -9.16 -13.57 4.87
N GLU A 97 -8.76 -14.36 3.86
CA GLU A 97 -8.50 -13.90 2.49
C GLU A 97 -9.69 -13.13 1.89
N LYS A 98 -10.92 -13.52 2.24
CA LYS A 98 -12.14 -12.87 1.74
C LYS A 98 -12.28 -11.44 2.25
N ALA A 99 -12.04 -11.19 3.54
CA ALA A 99 -12.16 -9.86 4.13
C ALA A 99 -11.07 -8.92 3.57
N TRP A 100 -9.83 -9.41 3.50
CA TRP A 100 -8.72 -8.66 2.90
C TRP A 100 -8.90 -8.43 1.40
N GLY A 101 -9.36 -9.43 0.66
CA GLY A 101 -9.60 -9.31 -0.77
C GLY A 101 -10.72 -8.32 -1.11
N LEU A 102 -11.82 -8.33 -0.34
CA LEU A 102 -12.87 -7.32 -0.42
C LEU A 102 -12.33 -5.92 -0.16
N LEU A 103 -11.58 -5.74 0.93
CA LEU A 103 -10.99 -4.46 1.28
C LEU A 103 -10.09 -3.94 0.17
N ILE A 104 -9.13 -4.75 -0.30
CA ILE A 104 -8.16 -4.34 -1.30
C ILE A 104 -8.84 -4.07 -2.65
N GLY A 105 -9.75 -4.93 -3.09
CA GLY A 105 -10.50 -4.71 -4.33
C GLY A 105 -11.29 -3.39 -4.29
N THR A 106 -11.91 -3.08 -3.15
CA THR A 106 -12.65 -1.81 -2.99
C THR A 106 -11.72 -0.59 -2.91
N MET A 107 -10.55 -0.71 -2.28
CA MET A 107 -9.51 0.33 -2.31
C MET A 107 -9.01 0.61 -3.73
N LEU A 108 -8.76 -0.44 -4.52
CA LEU A 108 -8.31 -0.32 -5.90
C LEU A 108 -9.38 0.35 -6.77
N LYS A 109 -10.64 -0.04 -6.59
CA LYS A 109 -11.76 0.58 -7.30
C LYS A 109 -11.90 2.07 -6.95
N ALA A 110 -11.90 2.41 -5.66
CA ALA A 110 -11.95 3.80 -5.19
C ALA A 110 -10.75 4.61 -5.72
N GLY A 111 -9.56 4.03 -5.69
CA GLY A 111 -8.34 4.62 -6.24
C GLY A 111 -8.42 4.87 -7.74
N LEU A 112 -8.99 3.95 -8.51
CA LEU A 112 -9.17 4.12 -9.95
C LEU A 112 -10.17 5.24 -10.25
N GLU A 113 -11.31 5.29 -9.56
CA GLU A 113 -12.32 6.34 -9.69
C GLU A 113 -11.78 7.74 -9.32
N ALA A 114 -10.84 7.80 -8.37
CA ALA A 114 -10.21 9.04 -7.92
C ALA A 114 -8.98 9.47 -8.77
N SER A 115 -8.48 8.58 -9.64
CA SER A 115 -7.18 8.73 -10.31
C SER A 115 -7.05 10.00 -11.16
N GLN A 116 -8.11 10.38 -11.87
CA GLN A 116 -8.10 11.57 -12.73
C GLN A 116 -8.17 12.87 -11.90
N GLU A 117 -9.10 12.92 -10.94
CA GLU A 117 -9.35 14.10 -10.09
C GLU A 117 -8.12 14.47 -9.24
N PHE A 118 -7.44 13.47 -8.69
CA PHE A 118 -6.31 13.67 -7.77
C PHE A 118 -4.96 13.31 -8.38
N SER A 119 -4.88 13.33 -9.72
CA SER A 119 -3.70 12.92 -10.48
C SER A 119 -2.42 13.67 -10.08
N THR A 120 -2.52 14.96 -9.74
CA THR A 120 -1.37 15.82 -9.39
C THR A 120 -0.85 15.64 -7.96
N LEU A 121 -1.61 14.96 -7.09
CA LEU A 121 -1.18 14.67 -5.71
C LEU A 121 -0.31 13.41 -5.63
N CYS A 122 -0.23 12.65 -6.72
CA CYS A 122 0.33 11.31 -6.69
C CYS A 122 1.84 11.35 -6.80
N GLN A 123 2.51 10.58 -5.94
CA GLN A 123 3.91 10.27 -6.13
C GLN A 123 4.06 9.25 -7.24
N GLU A 124 4.95 9.54 -8.19
CA GLU A 124 5.39 8.59 -9.20
C GLU A 124 6.78 8.05 -8.81
N LYS A 125 6.86 6.74 -8.56
CA LYS A 125 8.14 6.07 -8.31
C LYS A 125 8.74 5.66 -9.64
N THR A 126 9.96 6.10 -9.90
CA THR A 126 10.70 5.79 -11.12
C THR A 126 11.77 4.75 -10.84
N TYR A 127 11.89 3.76 -11.73
CA TYR A 127 12.98 2.79 -11.72
C TYR A 127 14.04 3.18 -12.75
N SER A 128 15.33 3.07 -12.40
CA SER A 128 16.43 3.31 -13.33
C SER A 128 17.47 2.20 -13.27
N PHE A 129 17.48 1.32 -14.28
CA PHE A 129 18.45 0.23 -14.38
C PHE A 129 19.89 0.75 -14.42
N GLY A 130 20.13 1.84 -15.17
CA GLY A 130 21.47 2.43 -15.32
C GLY A 130 22.04 2.94 -13.99
N GLN A 131 21.20 3.51 -13.12
CA GLN A 131 21.61 3.93 -11.77
C GLN A 131 21.98 2.73 -10.90
N CYS A 132 21.13 1.70 -10.86
CA CYS A 132 21.42 0.46 -10.12
C CYS A 132 22.70 -0.23 -10.62
N LEU A 133 22.84 -0.40 -11.93
CA LEU A 133 24.01 -1.00 -12.56
C LEU A 133 25.30 -0.28 -12.18
N SER A 134 25.30 1.04 -12.26
CA SER A 134 26.46 1.88 -11.95
C SER A 134 26.86 1.75 -10.48
N ALA A 135 25.89 1.77 -9.57
CA ALA A 135 26.14 1.64 -8.14
C ALA A 135 26.68 0.26 -7.76
N VAL A 136 26.09 -0.82 -8.28
CA VAL A 136 26.57 -2.19 -8.04
C VAL A 136 27.99 -2.39 -8.58
N HIS A 137 28.31 -1.86 -9.76
CA HIS A 137 29.67 -1.92 -10.31
C HIS A 137 30.70 -1.13 -9.50
N GLN A 138 30.32 0.05 -9.00
CA GLN A 138 31.22 0.87 -8.19
C GLN A 138 31.57 0.18 -6.86
N LEU A 139 30.55 -0.33 -6.16
CA LEU A 139 30.72 -0.99 -4.86
C LEU A 139 31.30 -2.40 -4.99
N GLY A 140 30.96 -3.12 -6.06
CA GLY A 140 31.43 -4.48 -6.33
C GLY A 140 32.92 -4.60 -6.63
N LYS A 141 33.64 -3.48 -6.77
CA LYS A 141 35.12 -3.43 -6.78
C LYS A 141 35.73 -3.53 -5.38
N GLN A 142 34.96 -3.18 -4.36
CA GLN A 142 35.41 -3.10 -2.96
C GLN A 142 34.91 -4.29 -2.13
N PHE A 143 33.74 -4.82 -2.46
CA PHE A 143 33.07 -5.85 -1.67
C PHE A 143 32.72 -7.07 -2.54
N THR A 144 33.34 -8.21 -2.25
CA THR A 144 33.10 -9.48 -2.95
C THR A 144 31.71 -10.06 -2.69
N VAL A 145 31.08 -9.72 -1.56
CA VAL A 145 29.70 -10.14 -1.22
C VAL A 145 28.66 -9.67 -2.24
N LEU A 146 28.96 -8.65 -3.06
CA LEU A 146 28.05 -8.16 -4.11
C LEU A 146 28.02 -9.03 -5.38
N GLU A 147 28.80 -10.11 -5.43
CA GLU A 147 28.85 -10.96 -6.63
C GLU A 147 27.50 -11.61 -6.94
N SER A 148 26.73 -12.00 -5.92
CA SER A 148 25.36 -12.51 -6.10
C SER A 148 24.40 -11.46 -6.67
N VAL A 149 24.52 -10.21 -6.20
CA VAL A 149 23.76 -9.06 -6.75
C VAL A 149 24.11 -8.84 -8.22
N LYS A 150 25.40 -8.92 -8.59
CA LYS A 150 25.83 -8.79 -9.99
C LYS A 150 25.24 -9.86 -10.89
N GLN A 151 25.19 -11.11 -10.42
CA GLN A 151 24.58 -12.22 -11.16
C GLN A 151 23.09 -11.98 -11.45
N CYS A 152 22.39 -11.24 -10.59
CA CYS A 152 20.98 -10.89 -10.76
C CYS A 152 20.75 -9.75 -11.78
N LEU A 153 21.77 -8.99 -12.18
CA LEU A 153 21.62 -7.83 -13.08
C LEU A 153 21.09 -8.22 -14.46
N VAL A 154 21.49 -9.38 -14.98
CA VAL A 154 21.02 -9.88 -16.29
C VAL A 154 19.52 -10.21 -16.23
N GLU A 155 19.07 -10.83 -15.14
CA GLU A 155 17.66 -11.11 -14.94
C GLU A 155 16.87 -9.82 -14.67
N ALA A 156 17.44 -8.86 -13.93
CA ALA A 156 16.82 -7.56 -13.67
C ALA A 156 16.51 -6.80 -14.98
N ASP A 157 17.47 -6.72 -15.89
CA ASP A 157 17.29 -6.10 -17.22
C ASP A 157 16.22 -6.83 -18.05
N LYS A 158 16.24 -8.17 -18.05
CA LYS A 158 15.22 -8.98 -18.72
C LYS A 158 13.83 -8.72 -18.15
N ARG A 159 13.69 -8.71 -16.83
CA ARG A 159 12.43 -8.45 -16.13
C ARG A 159 11.90 -7.05 -16.41
N LEU A 160 12.78 -6.04 -16.45
CA LEU A 160 12.40 -4.68 -16.82
C LEU A 160 11.82 -4.61 -18.24
N LYS A 161 12.52 -5.19 -19.23
CA LYS A 161 12.03 -5.24 -20.62
C LYS A 161 10.67 -5.93 -20.72
N GLN A 162 10.50 -7.04 -20.01
CA GLN A 162 9.21 -7.73 -19.93
C GLN A 162 8.12 -6.86 -19.29
N ALA A 163 8.44 -6.13 -18.22
CA ALA A 163 7.49 -5.21 -17.59
C ALA A 163 7.03 -4.11 -18.58
N GLU A 164 7.96 -3.54 -19.35
CA GLU A 164 7.66 -2.53 -20.38
C GLU A 164 6.78 -3.11 -21.50
N GLU A 165 7.08 -4.31 -21.99
CA GLU A 165 6.27 -5.02 -22.99
C GLU A 165 4.85 -5.29 -22.49
N VAL A 166 4.71 -5.79 -21.25
CA VAL A 166 3.42 -6.07 -20.63
C VAL A 166 2.62 -4.77 -20.43
N LYS A 167 3.27 -3.70 -19.98
CA LYS A 167 2.66 -2.38 -19.83
C LYS A 167 2.15 -1.84 -21.18
N LYS A 168 2.95 -1.99 -22.24
CA LYS A 168 2.54 -1.63 -23.60
C LYS A 168 1.33 -2.44 -24.08
N ALA A 169 1.27 -3.73 -23.76
CA ALA A 169 0.13 -4.59 -24.09
C ALA A 169 -1.15 -4.23 -23.33
N ALA A 170 -1.04 -3.65 -22.13
CA ALA A 170 -2.17 -3.13 -21.37
C ALA A 170 -2.73 -1.80 -21.91
N GLY A 171 -2.02 -1.14 -22.84
CA GLY A 171 -2.43 0.12 -23.47
C GLY A 171 -2.49 1.30 -22.49
N GLU A 172 -3.31 2.30 -22.83
CA GLU A 172 -3.51 3.55 -22.07
C GLU A 172 -4.49 3.36 -20.88
N CYS A 173 -4.43 2.20 -20.22
CA CYS A 173 -5.30 1.91 -19.10
C CYS A 173 -4.85 2.73 -17.87
N LEU A 174 -5.80 3.40 -17.21
CA LEU A 174 -5.52 4.23 -16.04
C LEU A 174 -5.04 3.37 -14.87
N LEU A 175 -4.05 3.87 -14.13
CA LEU A 175 -3.58 3.25 -12.90
C LEU A 175 -4.39 3.74 -11.69
N PRO A 176 -4.73 2.87 -10.74
CA PRO A 176 -5.33 3.31 -9.48
C PRO A 176 -4.34 4.15 -8.68
N ILE A 177 -4.85 5.05 -7.84
CA ILE A 177 -4.05 5.76 -6.84
C ILE A 177 -4.33 5.12 -5.47
N MET A 178 -3.27 4.77 -4.75
CA MET A 178 -3.35 3.96 -3.53
C MET A 178 -2.73 4.66 -2.34
N ASP A 179 -3.33 4.43 -1.16
CA ASP A 179 -2.73 4.79 0.11
C ASP A 179 -1.45 3.98 0.37
N GLN A 180 -0.48 4.60 1.06
CA GLN A 180 0.81 3.98 1.36
C GLN A 180 1.26 4.23 2.81
N PRO A 181 1.86 3.23 3.49
CA PRO A 181 2.04 1.85 3.02
C PRO A 181 0.73 1.05 3.14
N LEU A 182 0.47 0.18 2.15
CA LEU A 182 -0.56 -0.85 2.27
C LEU A 182 0.02 -2.04 3.05
N SER A 183 -0.33 -2.15 4.34
CA SER A 183 0.15 -3.22 5.21
C SER A 183 -0.97 -3.93 5.98
N VAL A 184 -0.81 -5.24 6.15
CA VAL A 184 -1.59 -6.08 7.07
C VAL A 184 -1.54 -5.59 8.53
N LEU A 185 -0.48 -4.91 8.94
CA LEU A 185 -0.34 -4.36 10.31
C LEU A 185 -1.36 -3.24 10.61
N HIS A 186 -1.89 -2.62 9.55
CA HIS A 186 -2.96 -1.63 9.64
C HIS A 186 -4.34 -2.28 9.78
N GLY A 187 -4.47 -3.59 9.59
CA GLY A 187 -5.69 -4.34 9.85
C GLY A 187 -5.91 -4.55 11.35
N LYS A 188 -7.04 -4.08 11.85
CA LYS A 188 -7.53 -4.19 13.22
C LYS A 188 -8.85 -4.95 13.24
N GLN A 189 -9.17 -5.55 14.38
CA GLN A 189 -10.41 -6.30 14.56
C GLN A 189 -11.38 -5.52 15.42
N ILE A 190 -12.59 -5.29 14.91
CA ILE A 190 -13.72 -4.76 15.68
C ILE A 190 -14.89 -5.70 15.48
N PHE A 191 -15.33 -6.41 16.53
CA PHE A 191 -16.46 -7.35 16.45
C PHE A 191 -16.37 -8.32 15.24
N ASN A 192 -15.17 -8.85 14.96
CA ASN A 192 -14.83 -9.73 13.83
C ASN A 192 -14.83 -9.08 12.43
N ILE A 193 -15.02 -7.77 12.35
CA ILE A 193 -14.89 -6.97 11.14
C ILE A 193 -13.44 -6.51 10.99
N LEU A 194 -12.93 -6.55 9.76
CA LEU A 194 -11.64 -5.96 9.42
C LEU A 194 -11.79 -4.43 9.36
N PHE A 195 -11.16 -3.75 10.31
CA PHE A 195 -11.00 -2.30 10.31
C PHE A 195 -9.60 -1.94 9.83
N TYR A 196 -9.49 -1.17 8.75
CA TYR A 196 -8.22 -0.81 8.16
C TYR A 196 -7.83 0.62 8.50
N LYS A 197 -6.72 0.78 9.20
CA LYS A 197 -6.16 2.08 9.57
C LYS A 197 -5.37 2.68 8.39
N GLY A 198 -5.98 3.60 7.65
CA GLY A 198 -5.32 4.33 6.57
C GLY A 198 -4.21 5.25 7.07
N SER A 199 -3.32 5.61 6.14
CA SER A 199 -2.19 6.51 6.33
C SER A 199 -2.60 7.99 6.18
N HIS A 200 -1.62 8.88 6.27
CA HIS A 200 -1.79 10.31 6.00
C HIS A 200 -0.82 10.80 4.92
N HIS A 201 -0.17 9.87 4.21
CA HIS A 201 0.80 10.18 3.17
C HIS A 201 0.11 10.54 1.85
N GLU A 202 0.88 11.11 0.95
CA GLU A 202 0.47 11.28 -0.44
C GLU A 202 0.24 9.91 -1.10
N PRO A 203 -0.78 9.78 -1.97
CA PRO A 203 -1.03 8.53 -2.69
C PRO A 203 0.11 8.19 -3.64
N ILE A 204 0.29 6.90 -3.89
CA ILE A 204 1.12 6.41 -4.99
C ILE A 204 0.20 6.06 -6.16
N ARG A 205 0.60 6.47 -7.36
CA ARG A 205 -0.02 5.96 -8.59
C ARG A 205 0.54 4.59 -8.94
N GLY A 206 -0.35 3.62 -9.13
CA GLY A 206 -0.02 2.26 -9.56
C GLY A 206 -0.01 1.25 -8.42
N TYR A 207 0.63 0.12 -8.69
CA TYR A 207 0.45 -1.11 -7.92
C TYR A 207 1.55 -1.38 -6.90
N LEU A 208 2.53 -0.49 -6.74
CA LEU A 208 3.66 -0.69 -5.83
C LEU A 208 3.22 -1.01 -4.38
N PRO A 209 2.24 -0.30 -3.75
CA PRO A 209 1.76 -0.69 -2.43
C PRO A 209 1.14 -2.09 -2.39
N LEU A 210 0.39 -2.47 -3.43
CA LEU A 210 -0.20 -3.81 -3.54
C LEU A 210 0.86 -4.88 -3.70
N ARG A 211 1.90 -4.65 -4.51
CA ARG A 211 3.04 -5.57 -4.63
C ARG A 211 3.66 -5.86 -3.27
N HIS A 212 3.95 -4.83 -2.47
CA HIS A 212 4.51 -5.02 -1.14
C HIS A 212 3.58 -5.85 -0.26
N PHE A 213 2.29 -5.53 -0.27
CA PHE A 213 1.28 -6.31 0.46
C PHE A 213 1.26 -7.78 0.03
N LEU A 214 1.23 -8.07 -1.28
CA LEU A 214 1.16 -9.45 -1.79
C LEU A 214 2.43 -10.24 -1.48
N ARG A 215 3.60 -9.61 -1.53
CA ARG A 215 4.87 -10.22 -1.11
C ARG A 215 4.84 -10.57 0.38
N ASP A 216 4.42 -9.65 1.22
CA ASP A 216 4.36 -9.86 2.67
C ASP A 216 3.29 -10.91 3.02
N TRP A 217 2.17 -10.93 2.30
CA TRP A 217 1.16 -11.99 2.39
C TRP A 217 1.73 -13.36 2.01
N LEU A 218 2.47 -13.44 0.91
CA LEU A 218 3.10 -14.68 0.45
C LEU A 218 4.08 -15.24 1.48
N LYS A 219 4.93 -14.38 2.06
CA LYS A 219 5.91 -14.76 3.08
C LYS A 219 5.26 -15.43 4.29
N GLU A 220 4.06 -14.99 4.64
CA GLU A 220 3.43 -15.30 5.94
C GLU A 220 2.29 -16.31 5.83
N CYS A 221 1.60 -16.35 4.70
CA CYS A 221 0.44 -17.21 4.47
C CYS A 221 0.64 -18.22 3.33
N GLY A 222 1.71 -18.09 2.56
CA GLY A 222 2.10 -19.02 1.50
C GLY A 222 1.28 -18.91 0.20
N PRO A 223 1.68 -19.66 -0.84
CA PRO A 223 1.12 -19.57 -2.20
C PRO A 223 -0.38 -19.82 -2.31
N HIS A 224 -0.90 -20.81 -1.57
CA HIS A 224 -2.33 -21.18 -1.65
C HIS A 224 -3.24 -20.07 -1.12
N SER A 225 -2.88 -19.49 0.02
CA SER A 225 -3.60 -18.35 0.58
C SER A 225 -3.51 -17.13 -0.34
N LEU A 226 -2.34 -16.88 -0.93
CA LEU A 226 -2.18 -15.79 -1.92
C LEU A 226 -3.13 -15.96 -3.13
N LYS A 227 -3.22 -17.15 -3.73
CA LYS A 227 -4.16 -17.40 -4.86
C LYS A 227 -5.62 -17.18 -4.46
N LYS A 228 -6.02 -17.56 -3.25
CA LYS A 228 -7.36 -17.28 -2.70
C LYS A 228 -7.59 -15.78 -2.53
N LEU A 229 -6.63 -15.06 -1.96
CA LEU A 229 -6.69 -13.60 -1.82
C LEU A 229 -6.87 -12.93 -3.19
N LEU A 230 -6.06 -13.30 -4.19
CA LEU A 230 -6.17 -12.78 -5.55
C LEU A 230 -7.55 -13.04 -6.16
N HIS A 231 -8.15 -14.21 -5.90
CA HIS A 231 -9.51 -14.50 -6.35
C HIS A 231 -10.53 -13.53 -5.71
N CYS A 232 -10.43 -13.29 -4.40
CA CYS A 232 -11.31 -12.37 -3.69
C CYS A 232 -11.09 -10.91 -4.11
N ILE A 233 -9.85 -10.48 -4.37
CA ILE A 233 -9.60 -9.15 -4.95
C ILE A 233 -10.30 -9.03 -6.31
N ASN A 234 -10.15 -10.05 -7.16
CA ASN A 234 -10.73 -10.06 -8.50
C ASN A 234 -12.27 -9.99 -8.53
N GLU A 235 -12.94 -10.53 -7.51
CA GLU A 235 -14.40 -10.44 -7.38
C GLU A 235 -14.89 -8.99 -7.18
N HIS A 236 -14.03 -8.11 -6.66
CA HIS A 236 -14.38 -6.72 -6.35
C HIS A 236 -13.65 -5.69 -7.23
N TYR A 237 -12.60 -6.11 -7.91
CA TYR A 237 -11.81 -5.32 -8.86
C TYR A 237 -11.19 -6.23 -9.92
N SER A 238 -11.63 -6.13 -11.17
CA SER A 238 -11.21 -7.05 -12.23
C SER A 238 -9.69 -6.96 -12.50
N LEU A 239 -8.97 -8.02 -12.15
CA LEU A 239 -7.55 -8.23 -12.46
C LEU A 239 -7.37 -9.20 -13.63
N GLN A 240 -8.44 -9.52 -14.37
CA GLN A 240 -8.38 -10.47 -15.50
C GLN A 240 -7.99 -9.81 -16.83
N GLN A 241 -8.10 -8.48 -16.92
CA GLN A 241 -7.88 -7.71 -18.14
C GLN A 241 -6.63 -6.82 -18.00
N GLU A 242 -6.67 -5.58 -18.52
CA GLU A 242 -5.54 -4.66 -18.58
C GLU A 242 -4.97 -4.36 -17.19
N GLN A 243 -5.82 -4.26 -16.16
CA GLN A 243 -5.35 -4.04 -14.78
C GLN A 243 -4.52 -5.20 -14.23
N GLY A 244 -4.83 -6.44 -14.63
CA GLY A 244 -4.02 -7.60 -14.29
C GLY A 244 -2.65 -7.57 -14.98
N LEU A 245 -2.61 -7.12 -16.23
CA LEU A 245 -1.36 -6.90 -16.94
C LEU A 245 -0.53 -5.79 -16.29
N LEU A 246 -1.15 -4.68 -15.89
CA LEU A 246 -0.45 -3.59 -15.18
C LEU A 246 0.10 -4.03 -13.83
N LEU A 247 -0.63 -4.86 -13.07
CA LEU A 247 -0.10 -5.47 -11.85
C LEU A 247 1.03 -6.46 -12.16
N LEU A 248 0.93 -7.29 -13.20
CA LEU A 248 2.02 -8.17 -13.62
C LEU A 248 3.29 -7.38 -13.98
N ALA A 249 3.15 -6.30 -14.75
CA ALA A 249 4.24 -5.39 -15.08
C ALA A 249 4.89 -4.83 -13.81
N GLU A 250 4.07 -4.39 -12.85
CA GLU A 250 4.56 -3.93 -11.55
C GLU A 250 5.31 -5.03 -10.80
N LEU A 251 4.84 -6.27 -10.76
CA LEU A 251 5.53 -7.39 -10.10
C LEU A 251 6.85 -7.76 -10.80
N LEU A 252 6.94 -7.55 -12.12
CA LEU A 252 8.15 -7.80 -12.90
C LEU A 252 9.25 -6.79 -12.57
N MET A 253 8.92 -5.54 -12.26
CA MET A 253 9.90 -4.50 -11.92
C MET A 253 10.92 -4.98 -10.87
N PRO A 254 12.24 -4.79 -11.03
CA PRO A 254 13.22 -5.29 -10.08
C PRO A 254 13.47 -4.29 -8.92
N TRP A 255 12.41 -3.92 -8.20
CA TRP A 255 12.49 -2.95 -7.07
C TRP A 255 13.41 -3.40 -5.93
N GLU A 256 13.59 -4.70 -5.75
CA GLU A 256 14.54 -5.24 -4.78
C GLU A 256 15.96 -4.71 -5.02
N LEU A 257 16.34 -4.53 -6.28
CA LEU A 257 17.64 -3.99 -6.66
C LEU A 257 17.77 -2.51 -6.32
N VAL A 258 16.71 -1.72 -6.50
CA VAL A 258 16.68 -0.30 -6.10
C VAL A 258 16.88 -0.20 -4.60
N HIS A 259 16.10 -0.95 -3.83
CA HIS A 259 16.18 -0.94 -2.38
C HIS A 259 17.57 -1.37 -1.88
N CYS A 260 18.14 -2.43 -2.47
CA CYS A 260 19.49 -2.87 -2.15
C CYS A 260 20.51 -1.74 -2.37
N VAL A 261 20.51 -1.11 -3.55
CA VAL A 261 21.44 -0.03 -3.88
C VAL A 261 21.29 1.17 -2.96
N GLU A 262 20.06 1.57 -2.61
CA GLU A 262 19.78 2.68 -1.68
C GLU A 262 20.32 2.42 -0.26
N GLN A 263 20.27 1.17 0.23
CA GLN A 263 20.79 0.82 1.55
C GLN A 263 22.33 0.70 1.59
N LEU A 264 22.94 0.36 0.45
CA LEU A 264 24.40 0.21 0.33
C LEU A 264 25.19 1.53 0.36
N GLU A 265 24.53 2.68 0.55
CA GLU A 265 25.21 3.96 0.78
C GLU A 265 26.06 3.94 2.05
N THR A 266 25.67 3.15 3.05
CA THR A 266 26.44 2.99 4.28
C THR A 266 27.59 2.00 4.01
N LYS A 267 28.83 2.49 4.00
CA LYS A 267 30.03 1.71 3.62
C LYS A 267 30.51 0.73 4.72
N GLU A 268 29.62 0.35 5.62
CA GLU A 268 29.93 -0.57 6.72
C GLU A 268 29.72 -2.02 6.27
N LEU A 269 30.76 -2.86 6.35
CA LEU A 269 30.72 -4.23 5.85
C LEU A 269 29.58 -5.08 6.45
N ALA A 270 29.34 -4.97 7.76
CA ALA A 270 28.27 -5.72 8.41
C ALA A 270 26.87 -5.35 7.87
N HIS A 271 26.64 -4.06 7.64
CA HIS A 271 25.40 -3.58 7.03
C HIS A 271 25.28 -4.02 5.57
N ILE A 272 26.38 -3.97 4.81
CA ILE A 272 26.41 -4.45 3.42
C ILE A 272 26.03 -5.93 3.33
N ILE A 273 26.61 -6.78 4.20
CA ILE A 273 26.29 -8.22 4.23
C ILE A 273 24.80 -8.42 4.51
N SER A 274 24.28 -7.79 5.58
CA SER A 274 22.85 -7.90 5.92
C SER A 274 21.93 -7.40 4.79
N THR A 275 22.32 -6.34 4.09
CA THR A 275 21.59 -5.79 2.95
C THR A 275 21.55 -6.75 1.77
N VAL A 276 22.67 -7.42 1.47
CA VAL A 276 22.74 -8.42 0.39
C VAL A 276 21.90 -9.65 0.73
N GLU A 277 21.97 -10.15 1.97
CA GLU A 277 21.13 -11.27 2.42
C GLU A 277 19.63 -10.94 2.30
N GLN A 278 19.24 -9.73 2.71
CA GLN A 278 17.86 -9.27 2.58
C GLN A 278 17.44 -9.12 1.11
N PHE A 279 18.35 -8.65 0.24
CA PHE A 279 18.12 -8.59 -1.20
C PHE A 279 17.86 -9.98 -1.79
N GLU A 280 18.71 -10.96 -1.51
CA GLU A 280 18.59 -12.33 -2.04
C GLU A 280 17.26 -12.96 -1.64
N GLN A 281 16.89 -12.84 -0.36
CA GLN A 281 15.59 -13.32 0.13
C GLN A 281 14.43 -12.64 -0.61
N ASN A 282 14.46 -11.30 -0.71
CA ASN A 282 13.41 -10.57 -1.40
C ASN A 282 13.32 -10.92 -2.89
N TRP A 283 14.47 -11.14 -3.54
CA TRP A 283 14.58 -11.51 -4.94
C TRP A 283 13.89 -12.85 -5.21
N ASP A 284 14.19 -13.87 -4.39
CA ASP A 284 13.60 -15.19 -4.51
C ASP A 284 12.11 -15.19 -4.17
N PHE A 285 11.69 -14.46 -3.13
CA PHE A 285 10.27 -14.29 -2.83
C PHE A 285 9.51 -13.63 -3.99
N ASN A 286 10.11 -12.68 -4.69
CA ASN A 286 9.47 -12.06 -5.84
C ASN A 286 9.36 -13.01 -7.04
N ARG A 287 10.33 -13.92 -7.25
CA ARG A 287 10.20 -14.99 -8.24
C ARG A 287 9.02 -15.92 -7.93
N ILE A 288 8.85 -16.30 -6.67
CA ILE A 288 7.70 -17.11 -6.24
C ILE A 288 6.39 -16.34 -6.42
N LEU A 289 6.35 -15.06 -6.06
CA LEU A 289 5.19 -14.19 -6.26
C LEU A 289 4.81 -14.08 -7.73
N LEU A 290 5.78 -13.81 -8.61
CA LEU A 290 5.59 -13.74 -10.05
C LEU A 290 5.03 -15.05 -10.61
N HIS A 291 5.58 -16.18 -10.19
CA HIS A 291 5.10 -17.51 -10.59
C HIS A 291 3.65 -17.73 -10.14
N CYS A 292 3.35 -17.50 -8.86
CA CYS A 292 1.99 -17.65 -8.32
C CYS A 292 0.96 -16.77 -9.04
N TYR A 293 1.33 -15.51 -9.31
CA TYR A 293 0.45 -14.56 -9.99
C TYR A 293 0.23 -14.94 -11.46
N SER A 294 1.30 -15.34 -12.18
CA SER A 294 1.22 -15.75 -13.58
C SER A 294 0.36 -17.00 -13.76
N GLU A 295 0.56 -18.02 -12.91
CA GLU A 295 -0.28 -19.22 -12.91
C GLU A 295 -1.75 -18.88 -12.65
N TRP A 296 -2.01 -18.03 -11.66
CA TRP A 296 -3.38 -17.60 -11.33
C TRP A 296 -4.05 -16.87 -12.51
N LEU A 297 -3.31 -16.01 -13.21
CA LEU A 297 -3.81 -15.27 -14.38
C LEU A 297 -4.14 -16.24 -15.54
N ASP A 298 -3.28 -17.22 -15.80
CA ASP A 298 -3.46 -18.23 -16.85
C ASP A 298 -4.63 -19.18 -16.56
N GLU A 299 -4.77 -19.64 -15.31
CA GLU A 299 -5.92 -20.46 -14.87
C GLU A 299 -7.26 -19.77 -15.14
N LYS A 300 -7.31 -18.44 -14.97
CA LYS A 300 -8.53 -17.65 -15.24
C LYS A 300 -8.76 -17.43 -16.73
N ARG A 301 -7.71 -17.15 -17.52
CA ARG A 301 -7.86 -17.00 -18.98
C ARG A 301 -8.38 -18.26 -19.66
N ARG A 302 -7.91 -19.44 -19.25
CA ARG A 302 -8.39 -20.73 -19.78
C ARG A 302 -9.87 -20.98 -19.49
N LYS A 303 -10.39 -20.51 -18.36
CA LYS A 303 -11.81 -20.66 -17.97
C LYS A 303 -12.76 -19.72 -18.71
N VAL A 304 -12.25 -18.64 -19.32
CA VAL A 304 -13.06 -17.68 -20.11
C VAL A 304 -13.13 -18.08 -21.59
N ALA A 305 -12.19 -18.93 -22.05
CA ALA A 305 -12.11 -19.40 -23.44
C ALA A 305 -12.85 -20.72 -23.71
N LEU A 306 -13.44 -21.34 -22.68
CA LEU A 306 -14.26 -22.55 -22.73
C LEU A 306 -15.72 -22.20 -22.45
#